data_AF-A0A815RHU2-F1
#
_entry.id   AF-A0A815RHU2-F1
#
_cell.length_a   1.000
_cell.length_b   1.000
_cell.length_c   1.000
_cell.angle_alpha   90.00
_cell.angle_beta   90.00
_cell.angle_gamma   90.00
#
_symmetry.space_group_name_H-M   'P 1'
#
loop_
_entity.id
_entity.type
_entity.pdbx_description
1 polymer ?
#
loop_
_entity_poly.entity_id
_entity_poly.type
_entity_poly.pdbx_seq_one_letter_code
_entity_poly.pdbx_strand_id
1 'polypeptide(L)' 'MRRLRISEPEIWDERSFRISRAINFDIKKMYLPKEEWLEFETDVPYLQPFLAEIEREQTEEQHWKKVLG' A
#
# COMPACT_ATOMS: atom_id res chain seq x y z
N MET A 1 -6.27 0.61 4.78
CA MET A 1 -5.20 1.62 4.58
C MET A 1 -5.28 2.87 5.47
N ARG A 2 -6.31 3.04 6.31
CA ARG A 2 -6.38 4.18 7.27
C ARG A 2 -5.13 4.29 8.16
N ARG A 3 -4.52 3.16 8.53
CA ARG A 3 -3.27 3.10 9.31
C ARG A 3 -2.12 3.82 8.62
N LEU A 4 -1.75 3.41 7.41
CA LEU A 4 -0.72 4.08 6.61
C LEU A 4 -0.98 5.59 6.53
N ARG A 5 -2.21 6.00 6.23
CA ARG A 5 -2.57 7.42 6.11
C ARG A 5 -2.30 8.23 7.38
N ILE A 6 -2.46 7.63 8.56
CA ILE A 6 -2.28 8.30 9.84
C ILE A 6 -0.81 8.29 10.27
N SER A 7 -0.12 7.16 10.09
CA SER A 7 1.25 6.98 10.56
C SER A 7 2.29 7.59 9.61
N GLU A 8 2.05 7.49 8.29
CA GLU A 8 2.98 7.87 7.23
C GLU A 8 2.24 8.66 6.14
N PRO A 9 1.79 9.90 6.44
CA PRO A 9 0.97 10.70 5.53
C PRO A 9 1.67 11.02 4.21
N GLU A 10 2.99 11.23 4.22
CA GLU A 10 3.78 11.50 3.01
C GLU A 10 3.76 10.29 2.05
N ILE A 11 4.04 9.09 2.58
CA ILE A 11 3.98 7.84 1.80
C ILE A 11 2.57 7.62 1.23
N TRP A 12 1.53 7.97 2.00
CA TRP A 12 0.15 7.91 1.54
C TRP A 12 -0.13 8.85 0.37
N ASP A 13 0.33 10.10 0.44
CA ASP A 13 0.14 11.08 -0.62
C ASP A 13 0.91 10.71 -1.88
N GLU A 14 2.17 10.28 -1.74
CA GLU A 14 2.95 9.76 -2.87
C GLU A 14 2.28 8.56 -3.55
N ARG A 15 1.78 7.60 -2.76
CA ARG A 15 1.00 6.47 -3.28
C ARG A 15 -0.23 6.95 -4.06
N SER A 16 -0.94 7.92 -3.50
CA SER A 16 -2.15 8.49 -4.11
C SER A 16 -1.83 9.19 -5.44
N PHE A 17 -0.71 9.90 -5.51
CA PHE A 17 -0.20 10.50 -6.74
C PHE A 17 0.15 9.42 -7.78
N ARG A 18 0.92 8.39 -7.41
CA ARG A 18 1.31 7.30 -8.33
C ARG A 18 0.09 6.61 -8.95
N ILE A 19 -0.94 6.32 -8.15
CA ILE A 19 -2.19 5.71 -8.62
C ILE A 19 -2.95 6.65 -9.56
N SER A 20 -3.12 7.91 -9.18
CA SER A 20 -3.83 8.90 -9.99
C SER A 20 -3.13 9.12 -11.34
N ARG A 21 -1.79 9.15 -11.33
CA ARG A 21 -0.97 9.23 -12.53
C ARG A 21 -1.17 8.00 -13.42
N ALA A 22 -1.07 6.79 -12.86
CA ALA A 22 -1.29 5.56 -13.63
C ALA A 22 -2.66 5.54 -14.32
N ILE A 23 -3.72 5.91 -13.59
CA ILE A 23 -5.08 6.03 -14.15
C ILE A 23 -5.13 7.06 -15.28
N ASN A 24 -4.51 8.23 -15.10
CA ASN A 24 -4.50 9.27 -16.13
C ASN A 24 -3.82 8.80 -17.43
N PHE A 25 -2.70 8.08 -17.31
CA PHE A 25 -1.98 7.53 -18.46
C PHE A 25 -2.77 6.41 -19.16
N ASP A 26 -3.42 5.52 -18.40
CA ASP A 26 -4.28 4.48 -18.99
C ASP A 26 -5.48 5.06 -19.74
N ILE A 27 -6.14 6.09 -19.19
CA ILE A 27 -7.25 6.79 -19.86
C ILE A 27 -6.78 7.38 -21.20
N LYS A 28 -5.58 7.98 -21.22
CA LYS A 28 -4.98 8.56 -22.43
C LYS A 28 -4.42 7.51 -23.40
N LYS A 29 -4.41 6.23 -23.02
CA LYS A 29 -3.76 5.13 -23.77
C LYS A 29 -2.29 5.46 -24.08
N MET A 30 -1.62 6.05 -23.10
CA MET A 30 -0.20 6.41 -23.15
C MET A 30 0.57 5.65 -22.07
N TYR A 31 1.83 5.37 -22.35
CA TYR A 31 2.77 4.84 -21.36
C TYR A 31 3.59 5.97 -20.74
N LEU A 32 4.08 5.71 -19.53
CA LEU A 32 5.04 6.58 -18.86
C LEU A 32 6.37 6.61 -19.64
N PRO A 33 7.08 7.75 -19.75
CA PRO A 33 8.45 7.79 -20.28
C PRO A 33 9.35 6.81 -19.55
N LYS A 34 10.29 6.17 -20.26
CA LYS A 34 11.10 5.08 -19.72
C LYS A 34 12.00 5.51 -18.57
N GLU A 35 12.42 6.77 -18.59
CA GLU A 35 13.29 7.40 -17.59
C GLU A 35 12.58 7.56 -16.24
N GLU A 36 11.25 7.47 -16.22
CA GLU A 36 10.43 7.57 -15.02
C GLU A 36 9.92 6.22 -14.53
N TRP A 37 10.35 5.12 -15.16
CA TRP A 37 9.99 3.78 -14.70
C TRP A 37 10.74 3.45 -13.42
N LEU A 38 10.05 2.72 -12.54
CA LEU A 38 10.66 2.25 -11.30
C LEU A 38 11.70 1.17 -11.61
N GLU A 39 12.88 1.32 -11.04
CA GLU A 39 13.93 0.30 -11.10
C GLU A 39 13.58 -0.83 -10.12
N PHE A 40 13.88 -2.08 -10.48
CA PHE A 40 13.56 -3.25 -9.65
C PHE A 40 14.19 -3.17 -8.26
N GLU A 41 15.38 -2.62 -8.18
CA GLU A 41 16.16 -2.44 -6.95
C GLU A 41 15.50 -1.42 -6.00
N THR A 42 14.72 -0.49 -6.54
CA THR A 42 14.05 0.58 -5.80
C THR A 42 12.59 0.27 -5.46
N ASP A 43 12.05 -0.84 -5.97
CA ASP A 43 10.68 -1.27 -5.68
C ASP A 43 10.58 -1.90 -4.28
N VAL A 44 10.33 -1.04 -3.29
CA VAL A 44 10.24 -1.44 -1.88
C VAL A 44 8.80 -1.77 -1.49
N PRO A 45 8.55 -2.88 -0.76
CA PRO A 45 7.20 -3.27 -0.36
C PRO A 45 6.74 -2.51 0.90
N TYR A 46 6.63 -1.18 0.81
CA TYR A 46 6.33 -0.28 1.94
C TYR A 46 4.98 -0.54 2.66
N LEU A 47 4.09 -1.34 2.06
CA LEU A 47 2.83 -1.75 2.69
C LEU A 47 2.94 -2.97 3.61
N GLN A 48 3.98 -3.80 3.43
CA GLN A 48 4.15 -5.07 4.15
C GLN A 48 4.04 -4.93 5.68
N PRO A 49 4.71 -3.95 6.34
CA PRO A 49 4.63 -3.83 7.80
C PRO A 49 3.21 -3.57 8.30
N PHE A 50 2.43 -2.79 7.55
CA PHE A 50 1.04 -2.49 7.90
C PHE A 50 0.10 -3.67 7.69
N LEU A 51 0.37 -4.49 6.68
CA LEU A 51 -0.39 -5.72 6.41
C LEU A 51 -0.13 -6.76 7.50
N ALA A 52 1.13 -6.98 7.85
CA ALA A 52 1.53 -7.90 8.91
C ALA A 52 0.87 -7.55 10.26
N GLU A 53 0.79 -6.25 10.58
CA GLU A 53 0.09 -5.79 11.79
C GLU A 53 -1.41 -6.11 11.76
N ILE A 54 -2.08 -5.88 10.63
CA ILE A 54 -3.50 -6.24 10.44
C ILE A 54 -3.70 -7.74 10.63
N GLU A 55 -2.85 -8.57 10.01
CA GLU A 55 -2.94 -10.02 10.11
C GLU A 55 -2.73 -10.52 11.54
N ARG A 56 -1.82 -9.90 12.29
CA ARG A 56 -1.57 -10.22 13.70
C ARG A 56 -2.80 -9.95 14.56
N GLU A 57 -3.38 -8.76 14.45
CA GLU A 57 -4.59 -8.39 15.21
C GLU A 57 -5.77 -9.32 14.88
N GLN A 58 -5.96 -9.66 13.61
CA GLN A 58 -7.02 -10.58 13.18
C GLN A 58 -6.81 -11.98 13.77
N THR A 59 -5.57 -12.46 13.79
CA THR A 59 -5.21 -13.74 14.38
C THR A 59 -5.46 -13.75 15.88
N GLU A 60 -5.10 -12.66 16.57
CA GLU A 60 -5.36 -12.48 18.00
C GLU A 60 -6.86 -12.46 18.30
N GLU A 61 -7.65 -11.69 17.55
CA GLU A 61 -9.11 -11.63 17.69
C GLU A 61 -9.75 -13.02 17.53
N GLN A 62 -9.32 -13.78 16.51
CA GLN A 62 -9.79 -15.14 16.28
C GLN A 62 -9.41 -16.09 17.42
N HIS A 63 -8.19 -15.96 17.95
CA HIS A 63 -7.74 -16.74 19.09
C HIS A 63 -8.62 -16.49 20.32
N TRP A 64 -8.85 -15.21 20.67
CA TRP A 64 -9.67 -14.85 21.82
C TRP A 64 -11.13 -15.28 21.65
N LYS A 65 -11.72 -15.16 20.45
CA LYS A 65 -13.07 -15.69 20.18
C LYS A 65 -13.19 -17.19 20.42
N LYS A 66 -12.13 -17.95 20.10
CA LYS A 66 -12.09 -19.40 20.34
C LYS A 66 -11.88 -19.75 21.81
N VAL A 67 -11.16 -18.91 22.56
CA VAL A 67 -10.91 -19.14 24.00
C VAL A 67 -12.10 -18.73 24.87
N LEU A 68 -12.84 -17.69 24.46
CA LEU A 68 -13.94 -17.10 25.23
C LEU A 68 -15.34 -17.62 24.84
N GLY A 69 -15.47 -18.31 23.71
CA GLY A 69 -16.70 -18.96 23.26
C GLY A 69 -16.69 -20.46 23.55
#